data_AF-O65185-F1
#
_entry.id   AF-O65185-F1
#
_cell.length_a   1.000
_cell.length_b   1.000
_cell.length_c   1.000
_cell.angle_alpha   90.00
_cell.angle_beta   90.00
_cell.angle_gamma   90.00
#
_symmetry.space_group_name_H-M   'P 1'
#
loop_
_entity.id
_entity.type
_entity.pdbx_description
1 polymer ?
#
loop_
_entity_poly.entity_id
_entity_poly.type
_entity_poly.pdbx_seq_one_letter_code
_entity_poly.pdbx_strand_id
1 'polypeptide(L)'
;LGGISVGIVAVETQTVMQVIPADPGQLDSHERVVPQAGQVWFPDSATKTAQALMDFNREELPLFILANWRGFSGGQRDLSEGILQAGSTIVENLRTYKQPVFVYIPMMAELRGGACGSART
;
A
#
# COMPACT_ATOMS: atom_id res chain seq x y z
N LEU A 1 8.23 5.55 19.22
CA LEU A 1 7.49 6.24 20.31
C LEU A 1 8.21 5.95 21.63
N GLY A 2 8.66 6.96 22.38
CA GLY A 2 9.27 6.75 23.70
C GLY A 2 10.52 5.85 23.75
N GLY A 3 11.31 5.78 22.67
CA GLY A 3 12.51 4.92 22.58
C GLY A 3 12.26 3.51 22.00
N ILE A 4 11.02 3.16 21.68
CA ILE A 4 10.65 1.88 21.06
C ILE A 4 10.61 2.02 19.53
N SER A 5 11.29 1.12 18.84
CA SER A 5 11.23 0.93 17.39
C SER A 5 9.84 0.47 16.98
N VAL A 6 9.23 1.14 16.02
CA VAL A 6 7.87 0.85 15.55
C VAL A 6 7.83 0.98 14.04
N GLY A 7 7.12 0.07 13.38
CA GLY A 7 6.80 0.17 11.96
C GLY A 7 5.64 1.14 11.77
N ILE A 8 5.76 2.09 10.85
CA ILE A 8 4.68 3.03 10.53
C ILE A 8 4.39 2.95 9.04
N VAL A 9 3.13 2.68 8.69
CA VAL A 9 2.60 2.75 7.33
C VAL A 9 1.61 3.91 7.28
N ALA A 10 1.91 4.91 6.45
CA ALA A 10 1.06 6.06 6.23
C ALA A 10 0.67 6.17 4.75
N VAL A 11 -0.52 6.72 4.52
CA VAL A 11 -1.05 6.91 3.16
C VAL A 11 -0.78 8.32 2.70
N GLU A 12 -0.19 8.44 1.51
CA GLU A 12 -0.02 9.72 0.85
C GLU A 12 -1.36 10.24 0.36
N THR A 13 -1.67 11.51 0.68
CA THR A 13 -2.96 12.14 0.33
C THR A 13 -2.85 13.02 -0.90
N GLN A 14 -1.64 13.45 -1.25
CA GLN A 14 -1.38 14.24 -2.45
C GLN A 14 -1.22 13.33 -3.67
N THR A 15 -1.57 13.85 -4.85
CA THR A 15 -1.30 13.18 -6.12
C THR A 15 0.20 13.14 -6.36
N VAL A 16 0.74 11.94 -6.53
CA VAL A 16 2.16 11.73 -6.82
C VAL A 16 2.34 11.51 -8.31
N MET A 17 3.39 12.08 -8.90
CA MET A 17 3.75 11.83 -10.29
C MET A 17 4.74 10.67 -10.36
N GLN A 18 4.28 9.53 -10.88
CA GLN A 18 5.18 8.40 -11.14
C GLN A 18 5.84 8.60 -12.50
N VAL A 19 7.17 8.66 -12.49
CA VAL A 19 7.97 8.70 -13.71
C VAL A 19 8.31 7.26 -14.09
N ILE A 20 7.73 6.79 -15.19
CA ILE A 20 8.07 5.48 -15.78
C ILE A 20 9.18 5.74 -16.79
N PRO A 21 10.41 5.25 -16.54
CA PRO A 21 11.52 5.45 -17.46
C PRO A 21 11.25 4.73 -18.78
N ALA A 22 11.83 5.25 -19.86
CA ALA A 22 11.82 4.57 -21.14
C ALA A 22 12.55 3.22 -21.02
N ASP A 23 11.97 2.17 -21.59
CA ASP A 23 12.59 0.85 -21.69
C ASP A 23 13.62 0.87 -22.84
N PRO A 24 14.92 0.74 -22.57
CA PRO A 24 15.96 0.73 -23.60
C PRO A 24 15.85 -0.44 -24.59
N GLY A 25 15.07 -1.48 -24.26
CA GLY A 25 14.78 -2.62 -25.15
C GLY A 25 13.67 -2.38 -26.17
N GLN A 26 12.91 -1.28 -26.05
CA GLN A 26 11.85 -0.91 -26.98
C GLN A 26 12.13 0.45 -27.62
N LEU A 27 12.30 0.45 -28.95
CA LEU A 27 12.59 1.65 -29.75
C LEU A 27 11.49 2.73 -29.65
N ASP A 28 10.23 2.34 -29.42
CA ASP A 28 9.10 3.26 -29.26
C ASP A 28 8.80 3.62 -27.79
N SER A 29 9.69 3.24 -26.86
CA SER A 29 9.51 3.55 -25.44
C SER A 29 9.88 5.00 -25.15
N HIS A 30 8.96 5.70 -24.51
CA HIS A 30 9.15 7.07 -24.07
C HIS A 30 8.94 7.15 -22.57
N GLU A 31 9.65 8.08 -21.93
CA GLU A 31 9.39 8.42 -20.53
C GLU A 31 7.94 8.87 -20.40
N ARG A 32 7.21 8.23 -19.48
CA ARG A 32 5.81 8.53 -19.22
C ARG A 32 5.64 8.99 -17.78
N VAL A 33 5.06 10.16 -17.61
CA VAL A 33 4.66 10.67 -16.29
C VAL A 33 3.20 10.32 -16.07
N VAL A 34 2.94 9.41 -15.14
CA VAL A 34 1.58 8.96 -14.81
C VAL A 34 1.17 9.58 -13.47
N PRO A 35 0.08 10.37 -13.43
CA PRO A 35 -0.45 10.88 -12.17
C PRO A 35 -1.09 9.73 -11.38
N GLN A 36 -0.57 9.47 -10.19
CA GLN A 36 -1.14 8.53 -9.21
C GLN A 36 -1.96 9.32 -8.18
N ALA A 37 -3.26 9.02 -8.10
CA ALA A 37 -4.15 9.66 -7.14
C ALA A 37 -3.76 9.28 -5.69
N GLY A 38 -3.68 10.28 -4.81
CA GLY A 38 -3.52 10.02 -3.37
C GLY A 38 -4.68 9.17 -2.83
N GLN A 39 -4.48 8.52 -1.70
CA GLN A 39 -5.48 7.67 -1.04
C GLN A 39 -5.90 6.41 -1.83
N VAL A 40 -5.17 6.01 -2.88
CA VAL A 40 -5.47 4.82 -3.69
C VAL A 40 -4.30 3.85 -3.65
N TRP A 41 -4.59 2.56 -3.55
CA TRP A 41 -3.55 1.54 -3.69
C TRP A 41 -3.27 1.25 -5.17
N PHE A 42 -2.04 1.55 -5.59
CA PHE A 42 -1.43 1.13 -6.85
C PHE A 42 -0.57 -0.12 -6.67
N PRO A 43 -0.25 -0.87 -7.75
CA PRO A 43 0.46 -2.15 -7.64
C PRO A 43 1.83 -2.03 -6.95
N ASP A 44 2.55 -0.95 -7.26
CA ASP A 44 3.84 -0.60 -6.65
C ASP A 44 3.72 -0.33 -5.14
N SER A 45 2.72 0.46 -4.76
CA SER A 45 2.44 0.93 -3.41
C SER A 45 1.94 -0.21 -2.53
N ALA A 46 1.08 -1.07 -3.09
CA ALA A 46 0.59 -2.27 -2.42
C ALA A 46 1.73 -3.25 -2.17
N THR A 47 2.56 -3.53 -3.17
CA THR A 47 3.73 -4.43 -3.04
C THR A 47 4.72 -3.90 -2.00
N LYS A 48 5.02 -2.59 -2.04
CA LYS A 48 5.88 -1.94 -1.05
C LYS A 48 5.33 -2.05 0.37
N THR A 49 4.02 -1.89 0.53
CA THR A 49 3.36 -2.06 1.84
C THR A 49 3.46 -3.51 2.31
N ALA A 50 3.17 -4.49 1.44
CA ALA A 50 3.28 -5.91 1.76
C ALA A 50 4.70 -6.27 2.21
N GLN A 51 5.72 -5.78 1.51
CA GLN A 51 7.11 -6.05 1.85
C GLN A 51 7.51 -5.40 3.18
N ALA A 52 7.14 -4.13 3.40
CA ALA A 52 7.36 -3.47 4.68
C ALA A 52 6.71 -4.22 5.85
N LEU A 53 5.49 -4.73 5.67
CA LEU A 53 4.83 -5.57 6.68
C LEU A 53 5.62 -6.85 6.96
N MET A 54 6.16 -7.50 5.93
CA MET A 54 6.96 -8.70 6.12
C MET A 54 8.24 -8.40 6.92
N ASP A 55 8.91 -7.29 6.60
CA ASP A 55 10.13 -6.87 7.28
C ASP A 55 9.86 -6.49 8.74
N PHE A 56 8.81 -5.71 9.02
CA PHE A 56 8.44 -5.36 10.39
C PHE A 56 8.01 -6.57 11.23
N ASN A 57 7.35 -7.57 10.62
CA ASN A 57 7.00 -8.82 11.30
C ASN A 57 8.27 -9.60 11.68
N ARG A 58 9.27 -9.61 10.79
CA ARG A 58 10.56 -10.28 11.01
C ARG A 58 11.43 -9.57 12.06
N GLU A 59 11.35 -8.25 12.12
CA GLU A 59 12.00 -7.43 13.15
C GLU A 59 11.21 -7.37 14.47
N GLU A 60 10.06 -8.05 14.52
CA GLU A 60 9.16 -8.11 15.67
C GLU A 60 8.73 -6.73 16.17
N LEU A 61 8.52 -5.80 15.25
CA LEU A 61 8.13 -4.42 15.57
C LEU A 61 6.61 -4.28 15.66
N PRO A 62 6.10 -3.51 16.65
CA PRO A 62 4.72 -3.05 16.64
C PRO A 62 4.44 -2.23 15.38
N LEU A 63 3.28 -2.45 14.78
CA LEU A 63 2.88 -1.81 13.53
C LEU A 63 1.82 -0.75 13.78
N PHE A 64 1.99 0.42 13.20
CA PHE A 64 1.01 1.51 13.17
C PHE A 64 0.61 1.82 11.74
N ILE A 65 -0.67 1.67 11.43
CA ILE A 65 -1.26 1.95 10.12
C ILE A 65 -2.14 3.20 10.22
N LEU A 66 -1.73 4.28 9.57
CA LEU A 66 -2.53 5.49 9.40
C LEU A 66 -3.39 5.34 8.16
N ALA A 67 -4.53 4.66 8.30
CA ALA A 67 -5.36 4.25 7.18
C ALA A 67 -6.19 5.41 6.63
N ASN A 68 -5.95 5.75 5.36
CA ASN A 68 -6.71 6.75 4.61
C ASN A 68 -6.83 6.34 3.14
N TRP A 69 -7.28 5.11 2.90
CA TRP A 69 -7.45 4.55 1.56
C TRP A 69 -8.91 4.54 1.11
N ARG A 70 -9.16 5.20 -0.03
CA ARG A 70 -10.46 5.22 -0.71
C ARG A 70 -10.74 3.93 -1.49
N GLY A 71 -9.71 3.14 -1.78
CA GLY A 71 -9.84 1.85 -2.46
C GLY A 71 -8.57 1.43 -3.20
N PHE A 72 -8.70 0.37 -4.00
CA PHE A 72 -7.67 -0.09 -4.93
C PHE A 72 -7.84 0.59 -6.29
N SER A 73 -6.73 0.77 -7.02
CA SER A 73 -6.83 1.20 -8.41
C SER A 73 -7.54 0.14 -9.24
N GLY A 74 -8.60 0.56 -9.93
CA GLY A 74 -9.41 -0.27 -10.81
C GLY A 74 -9.04 -0.15 -12.29
N GLY A 75 -7.90 0.47 -12.62
CA GLY A 75 -7.43 0.59 -14.00
C GLY A 75 -7.14 -0.79 -14.60
N GLN A 76 -7.46 -1.00 -15.89
CA GLN A 76 -7.20 -2.27 -16.58
C GLN A 76 -5.71 -2.65 -16.57
N ARG A 77 -4.83 -1.64 -16.62
CA ARG A 77 -3.38 -1.82 -16.45
C ARG A 77 -3.02 -2.30 -15.04
N ASP A 78 -3.52 -1.64 -14.00
CA ASP A 78 -3.20 -1.97 -12.61
C ASP A 78 -3.70 -3.38 -12.22
N LEU A 79 -4.85 -3.78 -12.77
CA LEU A 79 -5.36 -5.14 -12.69
C LEU A 79 -4.42 -6.14 -13.36
N SER A 80 -3.91 -5.83 -14.55
CA SER A 80 -2.95 -6.69 -15.26
C SER A 80 -1.57 -6.73 -14.60
N GLU A 81 -1.17 -5.67 -13.91
CA GLU A 81 0.06 -5.59 -13.12
C GLU A 81 -0.04 -6.30 -11.75
N GLY A 82 -1.22 -6.85 -11.43
CA GLY A 82 -1.38 -7.72 -10.27
C GLY A 82 -1.76 -7.01 -8.97
N ILE A 83 -2.47 -5.87 -9.03
CA ILE A 83 -2.96 -5.17 -7.83
C ILE A 83 -3.71 -6.07 -6.84
N LEU A 84 -4.49 -7.03 -7.35
CA LEU A 84 -5.26 -7.97 -6.53
C LEU A 84 -4.34 -8.95 -5.79
N GLN A 85 -3.25 -9.38 -6.43
CA GLN A 85 -2.28 -10.28 -5.83
C GLN A 85 -1.52 -9.55 -4.72
N ALA A 86 -1.06 -8.32 -4.99
CA ALA A 86 -0.44 -7.48 -3.98
C ALA A 86 -1.38 -7.20 -2.78
N GLY A 87 -2.66 -6.91 -3.06
CA GLY A 87 -3.69 -6.77 -2.02
C GLY A 87 -3.87 -8.03 -1.17
N SER A 88 -3.89 -9.21 -1.79
CA SER A 88 -3.96 -10.48 -1.06
C SER A 88 -2.71 -10.72 -0.20
N THR A 89 -1.52 -10.35 -0.67
CA THR A 89 -0.28 -10.48 0.11
C THR A 89 -0.29 -9.58 1.34
N ILE A 90 -0.82 -8.36 1.24
CA ILE A 90 -1.00 -7.47 2.41
C ILE A 90 -1.88 -8.15 3.47
N VAL A 91 -3.02 -8.71 3.05
CA VAL A 91 -3.94 -9.41 3.98
C VAL A 91 -3.26 -10.62 4.63
N GLU A 92 -2.49 -11.40 3.87
CA GLU A 92 -1.78 -12.56 4.40
C GLU A 92 -0.67 -12.15 5.39
N ASN A 93 0.06 -11.08 5.10
CA ASN A 93 1.10 -10.56 5.99
C ASN A 93 0.50 -9.99 7.28
N LEU A 94 -0.66 -9.34 7.21
CA LEU A 94 -1.41 -8.91 8.40
C LEU A 94 -1.95 -10.10 9.20
N ARG A 95 -2.39 -11.17 8.53
CA ARG A 95 -2.90 -12.39 9.16
C ARG A 95 -1.81 -13.17 9.92
N THR A 96 -0.60 -13.17 9.38
CA THR A 96 0.56 -13.87 9.97
C THR A 96 1.38 -12.99 10.92
N TYR A 97 1.00 -11.72 11.07
CA TYR A 97 1.65 -10.76 11.95
C TYR A 97 1.42 -11.15 13.41
N LYS A 98 2.50 -11.24 14.19
CA LYS A 98 2.43 -11.69 15.60
C LYS A 98 2.41 -10.55 16.62
N GLN A 99 2.96 -9.40 16.25
CA GLN A 99 3.10 -8.24 17.13
C GLN A 99 1.85 -7.35 17.04
N PRO A 100 1.61 -6.45 18.00
CA PRO A 100 0.40 -5.63 17.99
C PRO A 100 0.36 -4.71 16.76
N VAL A 101 -0.80 -4.73 16.08
CA VAL A 101 -1.11 -3.86 14.94
C VAL A 101 -2.15 -2.84 15.36
N PHE A 102 -1.82 -1.55 15.22
CA PHE A 102 -2.69 -0.44 15.51
C PHE A 102 -3.13 0.22 14.21
N VAL A 103 -4.42 0.23 13.93
CA VAL A 103 -4.98 0.93 12.78
C VAL A 103 -5.66 2.20 13.26
N TYR A 104 -5.15 3.35 12.82
CA TYR A 104 -5.70 4.66 13.11
C TYR A 104 -6.31 5.26 11.84
N ILE A 105 -7.58 5.62 11.92
CA ILE A 105 -8.31 6.31 10.85
C ILE A 105 -8.45 7.78 11.29
N PRO A 106 -7.71 8.72 10.69
CA PRO A 106 -7.78 10.12 11.08
C PRO A 106 -9.18 10.72 10.84
N MET A 107 -9.51 11.78 11.57
CA MET A 107 -10.76 12.52 11.36
C MET A 107 -10.77 13.06 9.91
N MET A 108 -11.84 12.79 9.16
CA MET A 108 -11.98 12.99 7.69
C MET A 108 -11.37 11.91 6.77
N ALA A 109 -10.79 10.83 7.29
CA ALA A 109 -10.37 9.71 6.45
C ALA A 109 -11.55 8.81 6.06
N GLU A 110 -11.56 8.35 4.82
CA GLU A 110 -12.53 7.39 4.31
C GLU A 110 -11.84 6.06 4.04
N LEU A 111 -12.30 4.99 4.70
CA LEU A 111 -11.93 3.62 4.36
C LEU A 111 -13.12 3.00 3.60
N ARG A 112 -12.95 2.74 2.30
CA ARG A 112 -14.05 2.25 1.45
C ARG A 112 -13.66 0.98 0.68
N GLY A 113 -14.64 0.09 0.49
CA GLY A 113 -14.55 -1.08 -0.39
C GLY A 113 -13.54 -2.13 0.07
N GLY A 114 -12.76 -2.68 -0.88
CA GLY A 114 -11.81 -3.77 -0.63
C GLY A 114 -10.70 -3.46 0.38
N ALA A 115 -10.44 -2.19 0.68
CA ALA A 115 -9.47 -1.77 1.70
C ALA A 115 -9.91 -2.13 3.14
N CYS A 116 -11.20 -2.43 3.35
CA CYS A 116 -11.77 -2.87 4.63
C CYS A 116 -11.90 -4.41 4.74
N GLY A 117 -11.36 -5.17 3.78
CA GLY A 117 -11.47 -6.62 3.77
C GLY A 117 -10.78 -7.26 4.99
N SER A 118 -11.59 -7.75 5.93
CA SER A 118 -11.23 -8.53 7.13
C SER A 118 -10.95 -7.76 8.43
N ALA A 119 -11.88 -6.91 8.85
CA ALA A 119 -12.18 -6.76 10.27
C ALA A 119 -13.51 -7.47 10.57
N ARG A 120 -13.47 -8.80 10.77
CA ARG A 120 -14.55 -9.47 11.51
C ARG A 120 -14.20 -9.40 12.98
N THR A 121 -15.13 -8.82 13.73
CA THR A 121 -15.35 -8.95 15.18
C THR A 121 -15.11 -10.36 15.69
#